data_AF-A0A7Z6T8S8-F1
#
_entry.id   AF-A0A7Z6T8S8-F1
#
_cell.length_a   1.000
_cell.length_b   1.000
_cell.length_c   1.000
_cell.angle_alpha   90.00
_cell.angle_beta   90.00
_cell.angle_gamma   90.00
#
_symmetry.space_group_name_H-M   'P 1'
#
loop_
_entity.id
_entity.type
_entity.pdbx_description
1 polymer ?
#
loop_
_entity_poly.entity_id
_entity_poly.type
_entity_poly.pdbx_seq_one_letter_code
_entity_poly.pdbx_strand_id
1 'polypeptide(L)' 'MARREPTVHNRALMIACPHCESVSGALCYDKRGRRLPDGRVHQRRTAAYNRRTTEAKTR' A
#
# COMPACT_ATOMS: atom_id res chain seq x y z
N MET A 1 8.22 -28.76 -10.63
CA MET A 1 7.98 -27.31 -10.55
C MET A 1 7.29 -27.01 -9.23
N ALA A 2 7.93 -26.27 -8.32
CA ALA A 2 7.31 -25.92 -7.04
C ALA A 2 6.14 -24.98 -7.30
N ARG A 3 4.92 -25.47 -7.10
CA ARG A 3 3.69 -24.67 -7.14
C ARG A 3 3.86 -23.59 -6.08
N ARG A 4 4.16 -22.35 -6.47
CA ARG A 4 4.16 -21.21 -5.54
C ARG A 4 2.78 -21.22 -4.90
N GLU A 5 2.72 -21.47 -3.59
CA GLU A 5 1.48 -21.31 -2.84
C GLU A 5 0.89 -19.94 -3.19
N PRO A 6 -0.41 -19.85 -3.54
CA PRO A 6 -1.02 -18.58 -3.81
C PRO A 6 -0.80 -17.73 -2.57
N THR A 7 -0.05 -16.64 -2.69
CA THR A 7 0.25 -15.75 -1.58
C THR A 7 -1.09 -15.36 -0.99
N VAL A 8 -1.49 -15.95 0.14
CA VAL A 8 -2.80 -15.68 0.73
C VAL A 8 -2.77 -14.21 1.12
N HIS A 9 -3.41 -13.37 0.31
CA HIS A 9 -3.42 -11.94 0.56
C HIS A 9 -4.15 -11.77 1.89
N ASN A 10 -3.42 -11.37 2.93
CA ASN A 10 -4.02 -11.14 4.24
C ASN A 10 -5.11 -10.07 4.07
N ARG A 11 -6.37 -10.50 4.16
CA ARG A 11 -7.55 -9.69 3.84
C ARG A 11 -7.65 -8.45 4.73
N ALA A 12 -7.16 -8.54 5.98
CA ALA A 12 -7.04 -7.40 6.89
C ALA A 12 -6.02 -6.35 6.43
N LEU A 13 -5.05 -6.74 5.58
CA LEU A 13 -4.11 -5.80 4.94
C LEU A 13 -4.66 -5.22 3.63
N MET A 14 -5.75 -5.77 3.09
CA MET A 14 -6.45 -5.25 1.92
C MET A 14 -7.52 -4.21 2.26
N ILE A 15 -7.49 -3.62 3.47
CA ILE A 15 -8.39 -2.51 3.80
C ILE A 15 -8.01 -1.31 2.92
N ALA A 16 -8.91 -0.99 2.00
CA ALA A 16 -8.83 0.18 1.13
C ALA A 16 -9.02 1.46 1.96
N CYS A 17 -8.25 2.51 1.65
CA CYS A 17 -8.47 3.83 2.23
C CYS A 17 -9.84 4.36 1.77
N PRO A 18 -10.74 4.78 2.66
CA PRO A 18 -12.08 5.22 2.28
C PRO A 18 -12.08 6.49 1.40
N HIS A 19 -10.98 7.24 1.38
CA HIS A 19 -10.86 8.47 0.58
C HIS A 19 -10.32 8.24 -0.84
N CYS A 20 -9.50 7.20 -1.04
CA CYS A 20 -8.70 7.03 -2.26
C CYS A 20 -8.60 5.58 -2.73
N GLU A 21 -9.36 4.69 -2.08
CA GLU A 21 -9.53 3.27 -2.38
C GLU A 21 -8.22 2.44 -2.42
N SER A 22 -7.11 3.05 -2.01
CA SER A 22 -5.78 2.44 -2.06
C SER A 22 -5.58 1.49 -0.87
N VAL A 23 -5.05 0.29 -1.10
CA VAL A 23 -4.78 -0.71 -0.05
C VAL A 23 -3.60 -0.33 0.85
N SER A 24 -3.49 -0.96 2.01
CA SER A 24 -2.38 -0.71 2.94
C SER A 24 -1.06 -1.22 2.36
N GLY A 25 -0.03 -0.37 2.34
CA GLY A 25 1.21 -0.68 1.64
C GLY A 25 1.17 -0.41 0.14
N ALA A 26 0.26 0.47 -0.32
CA ALA A 26 0.33 1.13 -1.61
C ALA A 26 0.30 2.66 -1.43
N LEU A 27 0.79 3.40 -2.43
CA LEU A 27 0.63 4.85 -2.48
C LEU A 27 -0.85 5.20 -2.69
N CYS A 28 -1.29 6.33 -2.12
CA CYS A 28 -2.65 6.82 -2.29
C CYS A 28 -2.80 7.57 -3.61
N TYR A 29 -3.81 7.24 -4.40
CA TYR A 29 -4.13 7.89 -5.68
C TYR A 29 -5.58 8.35 -5.74
N ASP A 30 -5.85 9.47 -6.42
CA ASP A 30 -7.22 9.87 -6.74
C ASP A 30 -7.82 8.95 -7.82
N LYS A 31 -9.13 9.08 -8.07
CA LYS A 31 -9.85 8.31 -9.12
C LYS A 31 -9.29 8.50 -10.54
N ARG A 32 -8.42 9.49 -10.74
CA ARG A 32 -7.76 9.80 -12.02
C ARG A 32 -6.31 9.30 -12.05
N GLY A 33 -5.88 8.55 -11.03
CA GLY A 33 -4.53 7.99 -10.95
C GLY A 33 -3.45 9.00 -10.53
N ARG A 34 -3.82 10.18 -10.03
CA ARG A 34 -2.85 11.17 -9.52
C ARG A 34 -2.57 10.89 -8.06
N ARG A 35 -1.30 10.88 -7.67
CA ARG A 35 -0.90 10.69 -6.28
C ARG A 35 -1.56 11.75 -5.41
N LEU A 36 -2.08 11.36 -4.26
CA LEU A 36 -2.66 12.27 -3.27
C LEU A 36 -1.57 12.69 -2.27
N PRO A 37 -1.03 13.92 -2.37
CA PRO A 37 -0.02 14.42 -1.44
C PRO A 37 -0.63 14.98 -0.14
N ASP A 38 -1.91 15.37 -0.17
CA ASP A 38 -2.53 16.18 0.87
C ASP A 38 -3.24 15.36 1.94
N GLY A 39 -3.05 15.73 3.21
CA GLY A 39 -3.73 15.15 4.38
C GLY A 39 -2.86 14.21 5.24
N ARG A 40 -3.01 14.30 6.57
CA ARG A 40 -2.22 13.51 7.55
C ARG A 40 -2.31 11.99 7.31
N VAL A 41 -3.46 11.50 6.84
CA VAL A 41 -3.68 10.07 6.55
C VAL A 41 -2.80 9.62 5.37
N HIS A 42 -2.77 10.39 4.29
CA HIS A 42 -2.01 10.07 3.08
C HIS A 42 -0.50 10.15 3.32
N GLN A 43 -0.05 11.12 4.11
CA GLN A 43 1.35 11.23 4.55
C GLN A 43 1.79 10.02 5.38
N ARG A 44 1.01 9.62 6.40
CA ARG A 44 1.31 8.45 7.23
C ARG A 44 1.38 7.15 6.42
N ARG A 45 0.44 6.94 5.48
CA ARG A 45 0.42 5.76 4.63
C ARG A 45 1.58 5.74 3.63
N THR A 46 1.92 6.90 3.07
CA THR A 46 3.13 7.06 2.23
C THR A 46 4.39 6.70 3.01
N ALA A 47 4.55 7.21 4.24
CA ALA A 47 5.70 6.91 5.08
C ALA A 47 5.78 5.41 5.41
N ALA A 48 4.65 4.78 5.75
CA ALA A 48 4.58 3.33 5.99
C ALA A 48 4.92 2.51 4.74
N TYR A 49 4.47 2.93 3.57
CA TYR A 49 4.85 2.32 2.29
C TYR A 49 6.37 2.40 2.07
N ASN A 50 6.93 3.60 2.17
CA ASN A 50 8.37 3.83 1.98
C ASN A 50 9.22 3.03 2.97
N ARG A 51 8.80 2.93 4.23
CA ARG A 51 9.49 2.12 5.23
C ARG A 51 9.56 0.65 4.80
N ARG A 52 8.43 0.06 4.39
CA ARG A 52 8.39 -1.34 3.93
C ARG A 52 9.19 -1.58 2.66
N THR A 53 9.13 -0.67 1.69
CA THR A 53 9.89 -0.83 0.44
C THR A 53 11.39 -0.70 0.67
N THR A 54 11.82 0.17 1.58
CA THR A 54 13.21 0.23 2.01
C THR A 54 13.60 -1.04 2.76
N GLU A 55 12.84 -1.47 3.76
CA GLU A 55 13.10 -2.72 4.52
C GLU A 55 13.15 -3.96 3.60
N ALA A 56 12.30 -4.03 2.58
CA ALA A 56 12.31 -5.11 1.60
C ALA A 56 13.48 -5.03 0.61
N LYS A 57 14.06 -3.84 0.38
CA LYS A 57 15.24 -3.66 -0.47
C LYS A 57 16.55 -3.94 0.28
N THR A 58 16.54 -3.83 1.61
CA THR A 58 17.71 -4.07 2.46
C THR A 58 17.83 -5.54 2.89
N ARG A 59 16.91 -6.42 2.45
CA ARG A 59 16.85 -7.85 2.80
C ARG A 59 17.03 -8.71 1.56
#